data_AF-A0A956Y6J9-F1
#
_entry.id   AF-A0A956Y6J9-F1
#
_cell.length_a   1.000
_cell.length_b   1.000
_cell.length_c   1.000
_cell.angle_alpha   90.00
_cell.angle_beta   90.00
_cell.angle_gamma   90.00
#
_symmetry.space_group_name_H-M   'P 1'
#
loop_
_entity.id
_entity.type
_entity.pdbx_description
1 polymer ?
#
loop_
_entity_poly.entity_id
_entity_poly.type
_entity_poly.pdbx_seq_one_letter_code
_entity_poly.pdbx_strand_id
1 'polypeptide(L)' 'LLTYTYEGLPIEPDHGGPVRSFVPQRYFWKSAKFLRGIEFSADDKPGFWERNGYHNDGDPFKEERYGSRRGFF' A
#
# COMPACT_ATOMS: atom_id res chain seq x y z
N LEU A 1 -2.07 9.50 -3.79
CA LEU A 1 -3.42 10.03 -4.07
C LEU A 1 -4.42 9.48 -3.05
N LEU A 2 -5.43 10.27 -2.69
CA LEU A 2 -6.63 9.78 -2.02
C LEU A 2 -7.72 9.65 -3.07
N THR A 3 -8.18 8.42 -3.31
CA THR A 3 -9.07 8.10 -4.42
C THR A 3 -10.44 7.73 -3.88
N TYR A 4 -11.48 8.38 -4.38
CA TYR A 4 -12.88 8.17 -4.02
C TYR A 4 -13.79 7.96 -5.24
N THR A 5 -13.28 8.18 -6.45
CA THR A 5 -13.96 7.90 -7.72
C THR A 5 -13.07 7.15 -8.71
N TYR A 6 -13.69 6.38 -9.61
CA TYR A 6 -13.09 5.76 -10.78
C TYR A 6 -14.04 5.92 -11.97
N GLU A 7 -13.54 6.38 -13.12
CA GLU A 7 -14.36 6.66 -14.33
C GLU A 7 -15.59 7.56 -14.07
N GLY A 8 -15.43 8.54 -13.16
CA GLY A 8 -16.51 9.46 -12.79
C GLY A 8 -17.55 8.90 -11.82
N LEU A 9 -17.46 7.63 -11.43
CA LEU A 9 -18.34 6.97 -10.46
C LEU A 9 -17.64 6.76 -9.11
N PRO A 10 -18.39 6.70 -7.99
CA PRO A 10 -17.82 6.32 -6.70
C PRO A 10 -17.12 4.95 -6.75
N ILE A 11 -16.02 4.80 -6.01
CA ILE A 11 -15.32 3.51 -5.93
C ILE A 11 -16.20 2.50 -5.20
N GLU A 12 -16.38 1.32 -5.80
CA GLU A 12 -17.12 0.21 -5.19
C GLU A 12 -16.44 -0.30 -3.90
N PRO A 13 -17.21 -0.85 -2.94
CA PRO A 13 -16.65 -1.39 -1.70
C PRO A 13 -15.50 -2.38 -1.92
N ASP A 14 -15.62 -3.30 -2.88
CA ASP A 14 -14.59 -4.31 -3.17
C ASP A 14 -13.25 -3.69 -3.61
N HIS A 15 -13.29 -2.48 -4.17
CA HIS A 15 -12.11 -1.72 -4.58
C HIS A 15 -11.56 -0.80 -3.49
N GLY A 16 -12.18 -0.77 -2.31
CA GLY A 16 -11.75 0.04 -1.17
C GLY A 16 -12.57 1.30 -0.94
N GLY A 17 -13.79 1.38 -1.48
CA GLY A 17 -14.72 2.48 -1.22
C GLY A 17 -15.05 2.64 0.27
N PRO A 18 -15.46 3.84 0.73
CA PRO A 18 -15.67 5.04 -0.06
C PRO A 18 -14.37 5.78 -0.43
N VAL A 19 -13.27 5.49 0.26
CA VAL A 19 -11.97 6.14 0.03
C VAL A 19 -10.84 5.13 0.22
N ARG A 20 -9.90 5.12 -0.71
CA ARG A 20 -8.63 4.40 -0.59
C ARG A 20 -7.44 5.31 -0.81
N SER A 21 -6.27 4.87 -0.37
CA SER A 21 -5.02 5.45 -0.88
C SER A 21 -4.64 4.78 -2.20
N PHE A 22 -3.92 5.53 -3.03
CA PHE A 22 -3.30 5.04 -4.25
C PHE A 22 -1.90 5.64 -4.39
N VAL A 23 -0.90 4.75 -4.43
CA VAL A 23 0.51 5.08 -4.58
C VAL A 23 0.95 4.61 -5.97
N PRO A 24 1.10 5.52 -6.94
CA PRO A 24 1.54 5.14 -8.28
C PRO A 24 2.93 4.50 -8.26
N GLN A 25 3.21 3.63 -9.23
CA GLN A 25 4.53 3.02 -9.46
C GLN A 25 5.06 2.17 -8.28
N ARG A 26 4.15 1.72 -7.41
CA ARG A 26 4.46 0.76 -6.34
C ARG A 26 3.51 -0.43 -6.45
N TYR A 27 3.92 -1.55 -5.87
CA TYR A 27 3.01 -2.67 -5.72
C TYR A 27 1.76 -2.30 -4.94
N PHE A 28 0.65 -2.93 -5.29
CA PHE A 28 -0.69 -2.52 -4.85
C PHE A 28 -0.92 -2.64 -3.35
N TRP A 29 -0.13 -3.44 -2.62
CA TRP A 29 -0.22 -3.53 -1.16
C TRP A 29 0.19 -2.21 -0.47
N LYS A 30 0.95 -1.34 -1.15
CA LYS A 30 1.25 0.02 -0.69
C LYS A 30 0.06 0.98 -0.79
N SER A 31 -1.02 0.56 -1.44
CA SER A 31 -2.24 1.34 -1.64
C SER A 31 -3.36 0.77 -0.76
N ALA A 32 -3.45 1.21 0.49
CA ALA A 32 -4.44 0.76 1.47
C ALA A 32 -5.89 1.04 1.02
N LYS A 33 -6.75 0.03 1.15
CA LYS A 33 -8.22 0.12 1.01
C LYS A 33 -8.86 0.61 2.32
N PHE A 34 -10.09 1.11 2.23
CA PHE A 34 -10.92 1.45 3.39
C PHE A 34 -10.26 2.47 4.34
N LEU A 35 -9.71 3.54 3.77
CA LEU A 35 -8.91 4.49 4.53
C LEU A 35 -9.73 5.13 5.66
N ARG A 36 -9.20 5.08 6.89
CA ARG A 36 -9.86 5.63 8.10
C ARG A 36 -9.17 6.87 8.65
N GLY A 37 -7.87 7.01 8.41
CA GLY A 37 -7.06 8.10 8.90
C GLY A 37 -5.66 8.05 8.30
N ILE A 38 -4.94 9.15 8.43
CA ILE A 38 -3.55 9.29 7.99
C ILE A 38 -2.79 9.90 9.16
N GLU A 39 -1.69 9.26 9.56
CA GLU A 39 -0.77 9.74 10.58
C GLU A 39 0.56 10.06 9.91
N PHE A 40 1.13 11.21 10.27
CA PHE A 40 2.47 11.58 9.85
C PHE A 40 3.47 11.21 10.96
N SER A 41 4.58 10.60 10.58
CA SER A 41 5.64 10.15 11.49
C SER A 41 6.99 10.60 10.92
N ALA A 42 7.90 11.04 11.80
CA ALA A 42 9.27 11.37 11.42
C ALA A 42 10.09 10.11 11.12
N ASP A 43 9.75 9.01 11.79
CA ASP A 43 10.41 7.71 11.62
C ASP A 43 9.57 6.79 10.73
N ASP A 44 10.26 5.98 9.93
CA ASP A 44 9.65 4.92 9.15
C ASP A 44 9.15 3.78 10.06
N LYS A 45 7.92 3.33 9.83
CA LYS A 45 7.21 2.35 10.66
C LYS A 45 6.65 1.24 9.76
N PRO A 46 7.24 0.02 9.78
CA PRO A 46 6.76 -1.11 8.98
C PRO A 46 5.29 -1.44 9.26
N GLY A 47 4.48 -1.49 8.21
CA GLY A 47 3.07 -1.82 8.24
C GLY A 47 2.79 -3.32 8.29
N PHE A 48 1.55 -3.71 8.04
CA PHE A 48 1.14 -5.11 8.05
C PHE A 48 1.95 -5.95 7.06
N TRP A 49 2.08 -5.52 5.81
CA TRP A 49 2.76 -6.30 4.77
C TRP A 49 4.27 -6.37 4.99
N GLU A 50 4.90 -5.25 5.39
CA GLU A 50 6.35 -5.17 5.60
C GLU A 50 6.78 -6.04 6.78
N ARG A 51 5.97 -6.10 7.84
CA ARG A 51 6.19 -7.03 8.96
C ARG A 51 6.05 -8.50 8.56
N ASN A 52 5.31 -8.79 7.49
CA ASN A 52 5.10 -10.13 6.95
C ASN A 52 5.99 -10.44 5.73
N GLY A 53 7.13 -9.75 5.60
CA GLY A 53 8.17 -10.10 4.64
C GLY A 53 8.10 -9.38 3.29
N TYR A 54 7.15 -8.47 3.09
CA TYR A 54 7.11 -7.63 1.89
C TYR A 54 8.14 -6.51 1.96
N HIS A 55 8.58 -6.02 0.79
CA HIS A 55 9.58 -4.96 0.74
C HIS A 55 9.01 -3.63 1.24
N ASN A 56 9.87 -2.81 1.86
CA ASN A 56 9.46 -1.55 2.47
C ASN A 56 9.21 -0.43 1.45
N ASP A 57 9.83 -0.45 0.27
CA ASP A 57 9.51 0.49 -0.82
C ASP A 57 8.51 -0.14 -1.81
N GLY A 58 8.86 -1.29 -2.40
CA GLY A 58 7.91 -2.08 -3.18
C GLY A 58 7.85 -1.64 -4.63
N ASP A 59 8.99 -1.27 -5.20
CA ASP A 59 9.18 -0.93 -6.59
C ASP A 59 9.08 -2.20 -7.49
N PRO A 60 8.07 -2.29 -8.37
CA PRO A 60 7.90 -3.45 -9.24
C PRO A 60 8.99 -3.58 -10.32
N PHE A 61 9.64 -2.49 -10.72
CA PHE A 61 10.69 -2.52 -11.75
C PHE A 61 12.04 -2.97 -11.20
N LYS A 62 12.23 -2.85 -9.88
CA LYS A 62 13.39 -3.38 -9.16
C LYS A 62 13.14 -4.74 -8.52
N GLU A 63 11.99 -5.36 -8.83
CA GLU A 63 11.57 -6.66 -8.28
C GLU A 63 11.52 -6.68 -6.74
N GLU A 64 11.16 -5.56 -6.12
CA GLU A 64 11.07 -5.42 -4.67
C GLU A 64 9.78 -6.04 -4.12
N ARG A 65 9.55 -7.32 -4.41
CA ARG A 65 8.37 -8.02 -3.89
C ARG A 65 8.50 -8.32 -2.40
N TYR A 66 9.67 -8.80 -2.02
CA TYR A 66 9.97 -9.24 -0.67
C TYR A 66 11.15 -8.46 -0.09
N GLY A 67 11.11 -8.22 1.21
CA GLY A 67 12.20 -7.58 1.94
C GLY A 67 13.39 -8.51 2.09
N SER A 68 14.58 -7.94 2.30
CA SER A 68 15.82 -8.70 2.51
C SER A 68 15.92 -9.36 3.89
N ARG A 69 14.81 -9.57 4.61
CA ARG A 69 14.85 -10.26 5.90
C ARG A 69 15.18 -11.73 5.67
N ARG A 70 16.49 -11.98 5.63
CA ARG A 70 17.17 -13.26 5.69
C ARG A 70 16.73 -13.95 6.99
N GLY A 71 16.15 -15.13 6.87
CA GLY A 71 15.86 -16.05 7.97
C GLY A 71 14.64 -16.90 7.68
N PHE A 72 14.86 -18.21 7.52
CA PHE A 72 13.90 -19.29 7.24
C PHE A 72 13.61 -19.58 5.76
N PHE A 73 14.67 -19.84 5.00
CA PHE A 73 14.81 -21.11 4.29
C PHE A 73 16.18 -21.69 4.65
#